data_AF-A0A2I0AWH1-F1
#
_entry.id   AF-A0A2I0AWH1-F1
#
_cell.length_a   1.000
_cell.length_b   1.000
_cell.length_c   1.000
_cell.angle_alpha   90.00
_cell.angle_beta   90.00
_cell.angle_gamma   90.00
#
_symmetry.space_group_name_H-M   'P 1'
#
loop_
_entity.id
_entity.type
_entity.pdbx_description
1 polymer ?
#
loop_
_entity_poly.entity_id
_entity_poly.type
_entity_poly.pdbx_seq_one_letter_code
_entity_poly.pdbx_strand_id
1 'polypeptide(L)' 'MRMLRWMCGYTRKDRMRNEYIRKKVGVAPIEDKLRESRLRWFAHLNRRPIEAPVRKIELLDFAHVQRGRGRPKKT' A
#
# COMPACT_ATOMS: atom_id res chain seq x y z
N MET A 1 -7.57 11.92 -11.31
CA MET A 1 -8.64 12.88 -10.97
C MET A 1 -9.18 13.68 -12.15
N ARG A 2 -8.37 14.05 -13.16
CA ARG A 2 -8.84 14.81 -14.34
C ARG A 2 -9.98 14.11 -15.09
N MET A 3 -9.81 12.82 -15.39
CA MET A 3 -10.84 12.01 -16.06
C MET A 3 -12.12 11.88 -15.24
N LEU A 4 -12.03 11.52 -13.95
CA LEU A 4 -13.19 11.41 -13.05
C LEU A 4 -13.97 12.72 -12.94
N ARG A 5 -13.24 13.85 -12.90
CA ARG A 5 -13.84 15.19 -12.91
C ARG A 5 -14.57 15.47 -14.22
N TRP A 6 -13.92 15.21 -15.35
CA TRP A 6 -14.50 15.40 -16.68
C TRP A 6 -15.77 14.55 -16.89
N MET A 7 -15.73 13.27 -16.54
CA MET A 7 -16.90 12.38 -16.60
C MET A 7 -18.08 12.87 -15.75
N CYS A 8 -17.81 13.55 -14.64
CA CYS A 8 -18.83 14.12 -13.75
C CYS A 8 -19.21 15.58 -14.10
N GLY A 9 -18.62 16.17 -15.14
CA GLY A 9 -18.83 17.57 -15.52
C GLY A 9 -18.19 18.60 -14.57
N TYR A 10 -17.33 18.17 -13.64
CA TYR A 10 -16.68 19.08 -12.69
C TYR A 10 -15.40 19.66 -13.24
N THR A 11 -15.24 20.96 -13.05
CA THR A 11 -14.00 21.68 -13.35
C THR A 11 -13.14 21.83 -12.09
N ARG A 12 -11.97 22.49 -12.23
CA ARG A 12 -11.18 22.91 -11.06
C ARG A 12 -11.81 24.12 -10.34
N LYS A 13 -12.61 24.94 -11.02
CA LYS A 13 -13.25 26.13 -10.44
C LYS A 13 -14.30 25.78 -9.40
N ASP A 14 -14.95 24.62 -9.54
CA ASP A 14 -15.98 24.14 -8.61
C ASP A 14 -15.43 23.79 -7.23
N ARG A 15 -14.09 23.70 -7.09
CA ARG A 15 -13.38 23.39 -5.82
C ARG A 15 -13.91 22.14 -5.08
N MET A 16 -14.61 21.26 -5.80
CA MET A 16 -15.15 20.01 -5.28
C MET A 16 -14.04 19.14 -4.68
N ARG A 17 -14.27 18.58 -3.49
CA ARG A 17 -13.32 17.64 -2.88
C ARG A 17 -13.22 16.35 -3.71
N ASN A 18 -12.01 15.82 -3.82
CA ASN A 18 -11.75 14.58 -4.58
C ASN A 18 -12.48 13.37 -3.99
N GLU A 19 -12.69 13.34 -2.67
CA GLU A 19 -13.46 12.31 -1.95
C GLU A 19 -14.89 12.21 -2.47
N TYR A 20 -15.56 13.36 -2.63
CA TYR A 20 -16.91 13.40 -3.16
C TYR A 20 -16.99 12.85 -4.59
N ILE A 21 -16.06 13.27 -5.45
CA ILE A 21 -16.00 12.81 -6.85
C ILE A 21 -15.76 11.29 -6.91
N ARG A 22 -14.85 10.78 -6.09
CA ARG A 22 -14.58 9.35 -5.96
C ARG A 22 -15.81 8.58 -5.50
N LYS A 23 -16.49 9.06 -4.46
CA LYS A 23 -17.73 8.47 -3.93
C LYS A 23 -18.83 8.43 -4.99
N LYS A 24 -19.00 9.51 -5.76
CA LYS A 24 -19.99 9.60 -6.84
C LYS A 24 -19.75 8.56 -7.95
N VAL A 25 -18.49 8.28 -8.30
CA VAL A 25 -18.12 7.32 -9.35
C VAL A 25 -17.90 5.89 -8.79
N GLY A 26 -17.97 5.69 -7.48
CA GLY A 26 -17.69 4.39 -6.86
C GLY A 26 -16.21 3.99 -6.86
N VAL A 27 -15.29 4.96 -6.98
CA VAL A 27 -13.84 4.70 -6.97
C VAL A 27 -13.33 4.72 -5.53
N ALA A 28 -12.78 3.61 -5.06
CA ALA A 28 -12.17 3.53 -3.74
C ALA A 28 -10.95 4.47 -3.58
N PRO A 29 -10.70 5.02 -2.38
CA PRO A 29 -9.44 5.67 -2.03
C PRO A 29 -8.21 4.79 -2.30
N ILE A 30 -7.08 5.43 -2.62
CA ILE A 30 -5.81 4.72 -2.84
C ILE A 30 -5.30 4.05 -1.55
N GLU A 31 -5.57 4.66 -0.40
CA GLU A 31 -5.17 4.12 0.90
C GLU A 31 -5.79 2.74 1.14
N ASP A 32 -7.08 2.57 0.81
CA ASP A 32 -7.77 1.30 0.95
C ASP A 32 -7.15 0.23 0.05
N LYS A 33 -6.76 0.58 -1.18
CA LYS A 33 -6.04 -0.34 -2.08
C LYS A 33 -4.65 -0.70 -1.58
N LEU A 34 -3.93 0.24 -0.99
CA LEU A 34 -2.63 -0.03 -0.37
C LEU A 34 -2.79 -0.95 0.85
N ARG A 35 -3.81 -0.70 1.69
CA ARG A 35 -4.13 -1.54 2.84
C ARG A 35 -4.51 -2.95 2.40
N GLU A 36 -5.39 -3.08 1.41
CA GLU A 36 -5.79 -4.36 0.82
C GLU A 36 -4.58 -5.15 0.29
N SER A 37 -3.68 -4.50 -0.46
CA SER A 37 -2.47 -5.14 -0.98
C SER A 37 -1.56 -5.67 0.13
N ARG A 38 -1.33 -4.85 1.17
CA ARG A 38 -0.54 -5.26 2.34
C ARG A 38 -1.17 -6.44 3.06
N LEU A 39 -2.47 -6.41 3.30
CA LEU A 39 -3.18 -7.51 3.97
C LEU A 39 -3.16 -8.79 3.14
N ARG A 40 -3.30 -8.71 1.82
CA ARG A 40 -3.14 -9.87 0.92
C ARG A 40 -1.74 -10.47 1.01
N TRP A 41 -0.71 -9.63 1.09
CA TRP A 41 0.66 -10.08 1.31
C TRP A 41 0.84 -10.77 2.67
N PHE A 42 0.35 -10.17 3.76
CA PHE A 42 0.40 -10.81 5.09
C PHE A 42 -0.39 -12.13 5.14
N ALA A 43 -1.56 -12.19 4.52
CA ALA A 43 -2.32 -13.43 4.40
C ALA A 43 -1.55 -14.50 3.61
N HIS A 44 -0.79 -14.09 2.58
CA HIS A 44 0.12 -14.99 1.87
C HIS A 44 1.23 -15.51 2.79
N LEU A 45 1.86 -14.64 3.58
CA LEU A 45 2.85 -15.05 4.58
C LEU A 45 2.27 -16.03 5.60
N ASN A 46 1.11 -15.72 6.19
CA ASN A 46 0.46 -16.54 7.20
C ASN A 46 0.06 -17.95 6.73
N ARG A 47 -0.18 -18.12 5.43
CA ARG A 47 -0.50 -19.43 4.83
C ARG A 47 0.73 -20.31 4.57
N ARG A 48 1.94 -19.75 4.59
CA ARG A 48 3.17 -20.51 4.38
C ARG A 48 3.58 -21.23 5.66
N PRO A 49 4.22 -22.41 5.58
CA PRO A 49 4.84 -23.04 6.75
C PRO A 49 5.93 -22.12 7.32
N ILE A 50 6.20 -22.20 8.62
CA ILE A 50 7.12 -21.29 9.30
C ILE A 50 8.58 -21.50 8.87
N GLU A 51 8.87 -22.68 8.33
CA GLU A 51 10.15 -23.04 7.74
C GLU A 51 10.40 -22.34 6.39
N ALA A 52 9.36 -21.78 5.76
CA ALA A 52 9.50 -21.06 4.51
C ALA A 52 10.42 -19.83 4.69
N PRO A 53 11.41 -19.61 3.79
CA PRO A 53 12.40 -18.54 3.95
C PRO A 53 11.80 -17.14 4.18
N VAL A 54 10.66 -16.84 3.55
CA VAL A 54 9.98 -15.55 3.66
C VAL A 54 9.28 -15.38 5.01
N ARG A 55 8.78 -16.47 5.61
CA ARG A 55 8.09 -16.44 6.91
C ARG A 55 9.06 -16.57 8.09
N LYS A 56 10.22 -17.20 7.88
CA LYS A 56 11.31 -17.25 8.88
C LYS A 56 11.71 -15.87 9.41
N ILE A 57 11.53 -14.81 8.61
CA ILE A 57 11.77 -13.42 9.01
C ILE A 57 10.94 -13.03 10.25
N GLU A 58 9.74 -13.57 10.44
CA GLU A 58 8.90 -13.31 11.61
C GLU A 58 9.50 -13.84 12.92
N LEU A 59 10.37 -14.86 12.84
CA LEU A 59 11.06 -15.46 13.98
C LEU A 59 12.43 -14.81 14.25
N LEU A 60 12.90 -13.94 13.36
CA LEU A 60 14.19 -13.28 13.54
C LEU A 60 14.04 -12.12 14.52
N ASP A 61 14.74 -12.21 15.63
CA ASP A 61 14.88 -11.09 16.55
C ASP A 61 15.83 -10.05 15.95
N PHE A 62 15.25 -8.98 15.41
CA PHE A 62 15.99 -7.84 14.89
C PHE A 62 16.43 -6.85 15.98
N ALA A 63 16.06 -7.05 17.26
CA ALA A 63 16.42 -6.14 18.34
C ALA A 63 17.95 -5.95 18.47
N HIS A 64 18.71 -6.96 18.10
CA HIS A 64 20.18 -6.94 18.13
C HIS A 64 20.84 -6.73 16.76
N VAL A 65 20.05 -6.65 15.68
CA VAL A 65 20.58 -6.44 14.31
C VAL A 65 20.65 -4.94 14.02
N GLN A 66 21.75 -4.32 14.44
CA GLN A 66 22.02 -2.92 14.09
C GLN A 66 22.40 -2.82 12.61
N ARG A 67 21.42 -2.49 11.76
CA ARG A 67 21.68 -2.21 10.35
C ARG A 67 22.41 -0.87 10.25
N GLY A 68 23.69 -0.92 9.85
CA GLY A 68 24.49 0.28 9.63
C GLY A 68 23.81 1.26 8.68
N ARG A 69 23.90 2.56 8.98
CA ARG A 69 23.45 3.60 8.05
C ARG A 69 24.33 3.57 6.80
N GLY A 70 23.70 3.59 5.63
CA GLY A 70 24.41 3.70 4.36
C GLY A 70 24.08 2.59 3.37
N ARG A 71 24.70 2.68 2.20
CA ARG A 71 24.49 1.75 1.09
C ARG A 71 25.25 0.44 1.36
N PRO A 72 24.65 -0.73 1.10
CA PRO A 72 25.37 -2.00 1.12
C PRO A 72 26.56 -1.98 0.15
N LYS A 73 27.69 -2.60 0.53
CA LYS A 73 28.83 -2.77 -0.37
C LYS A 73 28.39 -3.56 -1.60
N LYS A 74 28.81 -3.12 -2.78
CA LYS A 74 28.67 -3.93 -4.00
C LYS A 74 29.70 -5.05 -3.92
N THR A 75 29.25 -6.29 -4.03
CA THR A 75 30.10 -7.45 -4.26
C THR A 75 30.73 -7.38 -5.65
#